data_AF-A0A958YIN0-F1
#
_entry.id   AF-A0A958YIN0-F1
#
_cell.length_a   1.000
_cell.length_b   1.000
_cell.length_c   1.000
_cell.angle_alpha   90.00
_cell.angle_beta   90.00
_cell.angle_gamma   90.00
#
_symmetry.space_group_name_H-M   'P 1'
#
loop_
_entity.id
_entity.type
_entity.pdbx_description
1 polymer ?
#
loop_
_entity_poly.entity_id
_entity_poly.type
_entity_poly.pdbx_seq_one_letter_code
_entity_poly.pdbx_strand_id
1 'polypeptide(L)'
;MTASYYRYILNFKQPSGTSRGVLNTKETWFIMISNNGKIGVGECGILRGLSVDDHPNYEQKLKWTCENIQLGLDALWQELIEFPSIQFGLEMAFQSIESNTPFELFPSAFTQSKASIAINGLIWMGTETFMKQQIKDKIKAGFSCIKLKIGAINFKTELNLLKSIRKEFSATDIELRVDANGAFKPSEALEKLKQLSAFNLHSIEQPIKA
;
A
#
# COMPACT_ATOMS: atom_id res chain seq x y z
N MET A 1 2.62 19.68 -25.77
CA MET A 1 2.69 19.14 -24.39
C MET A 1 4.11 19.28 -23.87
N THR A 2 4.27 19.67 -22.60
CA THR A 2 5.56 19.70 -21.89
C THR A 2 5.42 18.95 -20.56
N ALA A 3 6.53 18.51 -19.97
CA ALA A 3 6.52 17.82 -18.69
C ALA A 3 7.68 18.27 -17.78
N SER A 4 7.44 18.23 -16.48
CA SER A 4 8.45 18.43 -15.44
C SER A 4 8.24 17.43 -14.30
N TYR A 5 9.26 17.26 -13.45
CA TYR A 5 9.16 16.41 -12.27
C TYR A 5 9.69 17.10 -11.02
N TYR A 6 9.16 16.71 -9.86
CA TYR A 6 9.54 17.27 -8.55
C TYR A 6 9.72 16.16 -7.53
N ARG A 7 10.82 16.20 -6.78
CA ARG A 7 11.03 15.32 -5.62
C ARG A 7 10.30 15.86 -4.41
N TYR A 8 9.65 14.97 -3.66
CA TYR A 8 9.01 15.31 -2.39
C TYR A 8 9.33 14.25 -1.33
N ILE A 9 9.60 14.69 -0.09
CA ILE A 9 9.89 13.80 1.04
C ILE A 9 8.76 13.90 2.06
N LEU A 10 8.03 12.81 2.25
CA LEU A 10 6.98 12.68 3.26
C LEU A 10 7.58 12.17 4.56
N ASN A 11 7.21 12.79 5.69
CA ASN A 11 7.62 12.34 7.02
C ASN A 11 6.53 11.45 7.63
N PHE A 12 6.90 10.26 8.10
CA PHE A 12 5.96 9.40 8.80
C PHE A 12 5.61 10.01 10.17
N LYS A 13 4.32 10.09 10.49
CA LYS A 13 3.85 10.54 11.82
C LYS A 13 4.37 9.63 12.95
N GLN A 14 4.48 8.34 12.66
CA GLN A 14 5.10 7.33 13.50
C GLN A 14 5.97 6.45 12.60
N PRO A 15 7.26 6.22 12.95
CA PRO A 15 8.13 5.37 12.16
C PRO A 15 7.52 3.99 11.92
N SER A 16 7.55 3.53 10.66
CA SER A 16 6.87 2.30 10.25
C SER A 16 7.89 1.16 10.12
N GLY A 17 7.76 0.14 10.98
CA GLY A 17 8.55 -1.08 10.90
C GLY A 17 8.16 -1.96 9.69
N THR A 18 9.17 -2.38 8.93
CA THR A 18 9.04 -3.32 7.81
C THR A 18 10.00 -4.49 7.99
N SER A 19 9.87 -5.53 7.17
CA SER A 19 10.83 -6.64 7.14
C SER A 19 12.25 -6.22 6.72
N ARG A 20 12.42 -5.00 6.18
CA ARG A 20 13.70 -4.46 5.67
C ARG A 20 14.18 -3.23 6.46
N GLY A 21 13.64 -2.98 7.65
CA GLY A 21 14.03 -1.87 8.52
C GLY A 21 12.89 -0.91 8.83
N VAL A 22 13.22 0.21 9.47
CA VAL A 22 12.26 1.23 9.92
C VAL A 22 12.21 2.39 8.93
N LEU A 23 11.02 2.69 8.42
CA LEU A 23 10.77 3.83 7.54
C LEU A 23 10.46 5.08 8.38
N ASN A 24 11.32 6.09 8.27
CA ASN A 24 11.12 7.40 8.90
C ASN A 24 10.59 8.43 7.90
N THR A 25 10.98 8.28 6.63
CA THR A 25 10.52 9.10 5.51
C THR A 25 10.09 8.22 4.34
N LYS A 26 9.22 8.75 3.49
CA LYS A 26 8.87 8.19 2.18
C LYS A 26 9.24 9.22 1.11
N GLU A 27 10.22 8.87 0.28
CA GLU A 27 10.51 9.60 -0.95
C GLU A 27 9.38 9.37 -1.96
N THR A 28 8.94 10.41 -2.64
CA THR A 28 8.03 10.30 -3.78
C THR A 28 8.37 11.37 -4.81
N TRP A 29 7.94 11.14 -6.03
CA TRP A 29 8.15 12.05 -7.14
C TRP A 29 6.81 12.40 -7.77
N PHE A 30 6.66 13.64 -8.21
CA PHE A 30 5.48 14.05 -8.97
C PHE A 30 5.89 14.38 -10.40
N ILE A 31 5.17 13.83 -11.37
CA ILE A 31 5.26 14.24 -12.76
C ILE A 31 4.10 15.19 -13.07
N MET A 32 4.44 16.30 -13.72
CA MET A 32 3.50 17.36 -14.07
C MET A 32 3.55 17.52 -15.59
N ILE A 33 2.41 17.37 -16.26
CA ILE A 33 2.30 17.61 -17.70
C ILE A 33 1.48 18.89 -17.96
N SER A 34 1.83 19.63 -18.99
CA SER A 34 1.12 20.84 -19.42
C SER A 34 0.78 20.77 -20.90
N ASN A 35 -0.47 21.05 -21.25
CA ASN A 35 -0.96 21.06 -22.62
C ASN A 35 -2.10 22.08 -22.75
N ASN A 36 -1.96 23.06 -23.64
CA ASN A 36 -2.99 24.07 -23.93
C ASN A 36 -3.55 24.77 -22.68
N GLY A 37 -2.69 25.09 -21.70
CA GLY A 37 -3.08 25.75 -20.45
C GLY A 37 -3.70 24.82 -19.40
N LYS A 38 -3.92 23.54 -19.70
CA LYS A 38 -4.28 22.51 -18.72
C LYS A 38 -3.04 21.89 -18.10
N ILE A 39 -3.19 21.42 -16.87
CA ILE A 39 -2.13 20.76 -16.11
C ILE A 39 -2.63 19.39 -15.67
N GLY A 40 -1.83 18.36 -15.91
CA GLY A 40 -2.02 17.01 -15.37
C GLY A 40 -0.97 16.69 -14.31
N VAL A 41 -1.36 15.97 -13.27
CA VAL A 41 -0.50 15.60 -12.13
C VAL A 41 -0.54 14.10 -11.91
N GLY A 42 0.62 13.49 -11.68
CA GLY A 42 0.73 12.10 -11.26
C GLY A 42 1.82 11.88 -10.22
N GLU A 43 1.63 10.90 -9.34
CA GLU A 43 2.61 10.49 -8.34
C GLU A 43 3.39 9.26 -8.81
N CYS A 44 4.70 9.40 -8.96
CA CYS A 44 5.63 8.29 -9.16
C CYS A 44 6.17 7.83 -7.79
N GLY A 45 5.35 7.05 -7.07
CA GLY A 45 5.61 6.64 -5.71
C GLY A 45 6.67 5.53 -5.57
N ILE A 46 7.68 5.75 -4.73
CA ILE A 46 8.77 4.80 -4.48
C ILE A 46 8.93 4.51 -2.98
N LEU A 47 9.24 3.26 -2.63
CA LEU A 47 9.67 2.88 -1.29
C LEU A 47 11.08 2.31 -1.39
N ARG A 48 12.08 3.09 -0.95
CA ARG A 48 13.49 2.67 -0.92
C ARG A 48 13.64 1.36 -0.15
N GLY A 49 14.35 0.42 -0.75
CA GLY A 49 14.56 -0.92 -0.28
C GLY A 49 13.36 -1.85 -0.43
N LEU A 50 12.22 -1.43 -0.99
CA LEU A 50 11.00 -2.26 -1.10
C LEU A 50 10.43 -2.30 -2.53
N SER A 51 10.28 -1.14 -3.19
CA SER A 51 9.81 -1.05 -4.56
C SER A 51 10.82 -1.68 -5.52
N VAL A 52 10.32 -2.30 -6.59
CA VAL A 52 11.17 -2.73 -7.73
C VAL A 52 11.83 -1.52 -8.40
N ASP A 53 11.18 -0.36 -8.33
CA ASP A 53 11.66 0.93 -8.81
C ASP A 53 12.87 1.49 -8.03
N ASP A 54 13.31 0.84 -6.94
CA ASP A 54 14.51 1.26 -6.19
C ASP A 54 15.79 0.97 -6.97
N HIS A 55 15.97 1.74 -8.03
CA HIS A 55 17.06 1.66 -8.97
C HIS A 55 17.87 2.97 -8.93
N PRO A 56 19.21 2.92 -9.01
CA PRO A 56 20.05 4.13 -9.03
C PRO A 56 19.68 5.11 -10.16
N ASN A 57 19.21 4.59 -11.28
CA ASN A 57 18.85 5.39 -12.47
C ASN A 57 17.40 5.89 -12.46
N TYR A 58 16.64 5.72 -11.36
CA TYR A 58 15.23 6.10 -11.30
C TYR A 58 14.97 7.55 -11.72
N GLU A 59 15.71 8.49 -11.15
CA GLU A 59 15.57 9.92 -11.48
C GLU A 59 15.97 10.20 -12.93
N GLN A 60 17.01 9.54 -13.45
CA GLN A 60 17.44 9.71 -14.84
C GLN A 60 16.35 9.23 -15.82
N LYS A 61 15.69 8.11 -15.52
CA LYS A 61 14.58 7.60 -16.34
C LYS A 61 13.35 8.51 -16.24
N LEU A 62 13.05 9.06 -15.06
CA LEU A 62 11.99 10.04 -14.89
C LEU A 62 12.28 11.33 -15.68
N LYS A 63 13.52 11.81 -15.66
CA LYS A 63 13.97 12.95 -16.48
C LYS A 63 13.79 12.67 -17.97
N TRP A 64 14.28 11.51 -18.44
CA TRP A 64 14.11 11.07 -19.83
C TRP A 64 12.63 11.02 -20.21
N THR A 65 11.76 10.54 -19.32
CA THR A 65 10.30 10.48 -19.55
C THR A 65 9.74 11.88 -19.78
N CYS A 66 10.12 12.86 -18.95
CA CYS A 66 9.68 14.24 -19.13
C CYS A 66 10.20 14.87 -20.44
N GLU A 67 11.46 14.60 -20.80
CA GLU A 67 12.07 15.07 -22.06
C GLU A 67 11.44 14.45 -23.32
N ASN A 68 10.79 13.30 -23.16
CA ASN A 68 10.18 12.52 -24.24
C ASN A 68 8.65 12.47 -24.15
N ILE A 69 8.02 13.38 -23.39
CA ILE A 69 6.56 13.35 -23.15
C ILE A 69 5.73 13.36 -24.45
N GLN A 70 6.27 13.94 -25.52
CA GLN A 70 5.69 13.99 -26.86
C GLN A 70 5.49 12.62 -27.52
N LEU A 71 6.17 11.57 -27.06
CA LEU A 71 5.97 10.21 -27.56
C LEU A 71 4.56 9.69 -27.24
N GLY A 72 3.89 10.28 -26.24
CA GLY A 72 2.56 9.87 -25.81
C GLY A 72 2.58 8.69 -24.84
N LEU A 73 1.46 8.47 -24.16
CA LEU A 73 1.33 7.51 -23.07
C LEU A 73 1.71 6.08 -23.50
N ASP A 74 1.15 5.57 -24.60
CA ASP A 74 1.35 4.18 -25.03
C ASP A 74 2.82 3.86 -25.33
N ALA A 75 3.52 4.76 -26.02
CA ALA A 75 4.94 4.57 -26.36
C ALA A 75 5.82 4.66 -25.11
N LEU A 76 5.58 5.66 -24.25
CA LEU A 76 6.32 5.82 -22.99
C LEU A 76 6.06 4.64 -22.05
N TRP A 77 4.85 4.10 -22.03
CA TRP A 77 4.50 2.95 -21.21
C TRP A 77 5.38 1.74 -21.53
N GLN A 78 5.61 1.44 -22.81
CA GLN A 78 6.49 0.34 -23.22
C GLN A 78 7.95 0.56 -22.80
N GLU A 79 8.41 1.81 -22.85
CA GLU A 79 9.78 2.20 -22.46
C GLU A 79 10.00 2.19 -20.93
N LEU A 80 8.94 2.05 -20.14
CA LEU A 80 8.93 2.19 -18.69
C LEU A 80 8.56 0.90 -17.95
N ILE A 81 8.58 -0.26 -18.61
CA ILE A 81 8.21 -1.56 -18.00
C ILE A 81 8.99 -1.87 -16.71
N GLU A 82 10.27 -1.47 -16.64
CA GLU A 82 11.11 -1.68 -15.44
C GLU A 82 10.84 -0.65 -14.33
N PHE A 83 10.00 0.35 -14.58
CA PHE A 83 9.70 1.48 -13.69
C PHE A 83 8.18 1.65 -13.50
N PRO A 84 7.48 0.66 -12.93
CA PRO A 84 6.03 0.69 -12.78
C PRO A 84 5.52 1.92 -12.00
N SER A 85 6.29 2.50 -11.07
CA SER A 85 5.85 3.72 -10.41
C SER A 85 5.85 4.93 -11.37
N ILE A 86 6.78 4.98 -12.32
CA ILE A 86 6.78 6.01 -13.38
C ILE A 86 5.63 5.76 -14.35
N GLN A 87 5.35 4.51 -14.74
CA GLN A 87 4.18 4.17 -15.56
C GLN A 87 2.89 4.67 -14.91
N PHE A 88 2.73 4.40 -13.61
CA PHE A 88 1.54 4.80 -12.85
C PHE A 88 1.43 6.33 -12.73
N GLY A 89 2.52 7.02 -12.41
CA GLY A 89 2.53 8.48 -12.37
C GLY A 89 2.23 9.10 -13.74
N LEU A 90 2.69 8.48 -14.83
CA LEU A 90 2.41 8.94 -16.19
C LEU A 90 0.93 8.78 -16.55
N GLU A 91 0.35 7.60 -16.32
CA GLU A 91 -1.08 7.35 -16.53
C GLU A 91 -1.95 8.33 -15.74
N MET A 92 -1.63 8.55 -14.46
CA MET A 92 -2.30 9.55 -13.64
C MET A 92 -2.23 10.95 -14.26
N ALA A 93 -1.05 11.39 -14.71
CA ALA A 93 -0.86 12.71 -15.28
C ALA A 93 -1.63 12.89 -16.60
N PHE A 94 -1.59 11.90 -17.49
CA PHE A 94 -2.36 11.89 -18.75
C PHE A 94 -3.88 11.85 -18.50
N GLN A 95 -4.34 11.14 -17.49
CA GLN A 95 -5.77 11.19 -17.13
C GLN A 95 -6.15 12.51 -16.45
N SER A 96 -5.25 13.05 -15.63
CA SER A 96 -5.43 14.30 -14.88
C SER A 96 -5.62 15.50 -15.81
N ILE A 97 -4.90 15.56 -16.94
CA ILE A 97 -5.04 16.67 -17.89
C ILE A 97 -6.38 16.66 -18.64
N GLU A 98 -6.98 15.48 -18.82
CA GLU A 98 -8.30 15.33 -19.44
C GLU A 98 -9.45 15.49 -18.42
N SER A 99 -9.12 15.49 -17.12
CA SER A 99 -10.09 15.61 -16.04
C SER A 99 -10.59 17.07 -15.85
N ASN A 100 -11.77 17.22 -15.25
CA ASN A 100 -12.33 18.55 -14.93
C ASN A 100 -11.48 19.31 -13.91
N THR A 101 -10.91 18.59 -12.95
CA THR A 101 -9.91 19.11 -12.03
C THR A 101 -8.69 18.20 -12.06
N PRO A 102 -7.47 18.71 -11.84
CA PRO A 102 -6.27 17.88 -11.88
C PRO A 102 -6.23 16.76 -10.82
N PHE A 103 -7.11 16.79 -9.82
CA PHE A 103 -7.08 15.86 -8.68
C PHE A 103 -8.27 14.90 -8.61
N GLU A 104 -9.25 15.02 -9.51
CA GLU A 104 -10.39 14.10 -9.58
C GLU A 104 -10.35 13.30 -10.90
N LEU A 105 -9.62 12.18 -10.89
CA LEU A 105 -9.40 11.35 -12.08
C LEU A 105 -10.60 10.43 -12.41
N PHE A 106 -11.31 9.98 -11.37
CA PHE A 106 -12.42 9.03 -11.47
C PHE A 106 -13.62 9.52 -10.64
N PRO A 107 -14.47 10.40 -11.19
CA PRO A 107 -15.67 10.87 -10.52
C PRO A 107 -16.57 9.71 -10.10
N SER A 108 -16.97 9.66 -8.83
CA SER A 108 -17.79 8.59 -8.27
C SER A 108 -18.60 9.09 -7.07
N ALA A 109 -19.48 8.24 -6.54
CA ALA A 109 -20.14 8.53 -5.28
C ALA A 109 -19.13 8.77 -4.14
N PHE A 110 -17.97 8.11 -4.16
CA PHE A 110 -16.91 8.32 -3.17
C PHE A 110 -16.27 9.71 -3.30
N THR A 111 -15.87 10.14 -4.51
CA THR A 111 -15.26 11.46 -4.71
C THR A 111 -16.23 12.60 -4.43
N GLN A 112 -17.53 12.35 -4.59
CA GLN A 112 -18.61 13.28 -4.23
C GLN A 112 -19.04 13.21 -2.76
N SER A 113 -18.35 12.44 -1.91
CA SER A 113 -18.69 12.25 -0.49
C SER A 113 -20.11 11.68 -0.25
N LYS A 114 -20.66 10.96 -1.23
CA LYS A 114 -21.95 10.26 -1.17
C LYS A 114 -21.82 8.77 -0.82
N ALA A 115 -20.61 8.24 -0.85
CA ALA A 115 -20.28 6.88 -0.44
C ALA A 115 -18.95 6.87 0.31
N SER A 116 -18.71 5.81 1.09
CA SER A 116 -17.48 5.59 1.84
C SER A 116 -16.85 4.25 1.47
N ILE A 117 -15.53 4.16 1.52
CA ILE A 117 -14.79 2.90 1.37
C ILE A 117 -14.34 2.45 2.76
N ALA A 118 -14.76 1.25 3.18
CA ALA A 118 -14.29 0.67 4.42
C ALA A 118 -12.78 0.39 4.34
N ILE A 119 -12.04 0.79 5.38
CA ILE A 119 -10.59 0.59 5.47
C ILE A 119 -10.24 -0.33 6.63
N ASN A 120 -9.11 -1.01 6.51
CA ASN A 120 -8.63 -1.89 7.57
C ASN A 120 -8.00 -1.09 8.71
N GLY A 121 -8.33 -1.47 9.95
CA GLY A 121 -7.60 -1.04 11.13
C GLY A 121 -6.26 -1.78 11.18
N LEU A 122 -5.17 -1.09 10.85
CA LEU A 122 -3.83 -1.66 10.96
C LEU A 122 -3.44 -1.76 12.44
N ILE A 123 -2.95 -2.93 12.84
CA ILE A 123 -2.42 -3.20 14.18
C ILE A 123 -0.94 -3.53 14.08
N TRP A 124 -0.13 -2.85 14.88
CA TRP A 124 1.31 -3.11 14.97
C TRP A 124 1.57 -4.30 15.89
N MET A 125 2.49 -5.16 15.49
CA MET A 125 2.91 -6.30 16.30
C MET A 125 3.70 -5.84 17.53
N GLY A 126 3.44 -6.47 18.67
CA GLY A 126 4.11 -6.17 19.94
C GLY A 126 3.72 -7.18 21.01
N THR A 127 3.64 -6.75 22.27
CA THR A 127 3.14 -7.62 23.36
C THR A 127 1.64 -7.85 23.22
N GLU A 128 1.13 -8.94 23.80
CA GLU A 128 -0.31 -9.25 23.79
C GLU A 128 -1.16 -8.08 24.32
N THR A 129 -0.76 -7.48 25.45
CA THR A 129 -1.44 -6.32 26.05
C THR A 129 -1.45 -5.11 25.10
N PHE A 130 -0.32 -4.81 24.46
CA PHE A 130 -0.21 -3.70 23.51
C PHE A 130 -1.10 -3.90 22.28
N MET A 131 -1.11 -5.10 21.72
CA MET A 131 -1.94 -5.43 20.55
C MET A 131 -3.44 -5.41 20.90
N LYS A 132 -3.82 -5.94 22.06
CA LYS A 132 -5.20 -5.86 22.55
C LYS A 132 -5.68 -4.42 22.71
N GLN A 133 -4.84 -3.55 23.27
CA GLN A 133 -5.19 -2.14 23.42
C GLN A 133 -5.43 -1.48 22.06
N GLN A 134 -4.53 -1.70 21.10
CA GLN A 134 -4.70 -1.16 19.74
C GLN A 134 -6.00 -1.65 19.09
N ILE A 135 -6.35 -2.94 19.25
CA ILE A 135 -7.59 -3.51 18.71
C ILE A 135 -8.80 -2.81 19.32
N LYS A 136 -8.84 -2.63 20.64
CA LYS A 136 -9.91 -1.90 21.34
C LYS A 136 -10.02 -0.46 20.85
N ASP A 137 -8.89 0.21 20.67
CA ASP A 137 -8.85 1.59 20.19
C ASP A 137 -9.36 1.70 18.74
N LYS A 138 -9.03 0.72 17.88
CA LYS A 138 -9.57 0.67 16.50
C LYS A 138 -11.07 0.41 16.49
N ILE A 139 -11.57 -0.53 17.28
CA ILE A 139 -13.01 -0.79 17.37
C ILE A 139 -13.74 0.46 17.88
N LYS A 140 -13.22 1.13 18.91
CA LYS A 140 -13.77 2.40 19.42
C LYS A 140 -13.76 3.51 18.36
N ALA A 141 -12.78 3.50 17.45
CA ALA A 141 -12.71 4.42 16.31
C ALA A 141 -13.63 4.03 15.13
N GLY A 142 -14.43 2.96 15.26
CA GLY A 142 -15.42 2.54 14.26
C GLY A 142 -14.91 1.53 13.23
N PHE A 143 -13.72 0.95 13.42
CA PHE A 143 -13.21 -0.08 12.53
C PHE A 143 -13.91 -1.42 12.79
N SER A 144 -14.49 -1.99 11.74
CA SER A 144 -15.09 -3.33 11.74
C SER A 144 -14.18 -4.41 11.14
N CYS A 145 -13.05 -4.03 10.53
CA CYS A 145 -12.06 -4.94 9.96
C CYS A 145 -10.65 -4.60 10.48
N ILE A 146 -9.91 -5.61 10.90
CA ILE A 146 -8.55 -5.49 11.43
C ILE A 146 -7.60 -6.37 10.63
N LYS A 147 -6.49 -5.78 10.17
CA LYS A 147 -5.40 -6.50 9.49
C LYS A 147 -4.20 -6.67 10.43
N LEU A 148 -3.83 -7.91 10.71
CA LEU A 148 -2.72 -8.30 11.57
C LEU A 148 -1.54 -8.80 10.70
N LYS A 149 -0.33 -8.38 11.02
CA LYS A 149 0.88 -8.97 10.42
C LYS A 149 1.28 -10.23 11.19
N ILE A 150 1.61 -11.31 10.51
CA ILE A 150 2.09 -12.57 11.11
C ILE A 150 3.37 -13.04 10.44
N GLY A 151 4.02 -14.08 10.96
CA GLY A 151 5.32 -14.55 10.50
C GLY A 151 6.50 -13.69 10.91
N ALA A 152 6.29 -12.71 11.81
CA ALA A 152 7.35 -11.85 12.33
C ALA A 152 7.91 -12.36 13.67
N ILE A 153 7.12 -13.14 14.41
CA ILE A 153 7.50 -13.76 15.69
C ILE A 153 7.18 -15.26 15.67
N ASN A 154 7.34 -15.94 16.81
CA ASN A 154 6.99 -17.35 16.92
C ASN A 154 5.50 -17.58 16.57
N PHE A 155 5.24 -18.46 15.59
CA PHE A 155 3.89 -18.71 15.07
C PHE A 155 2.90 -19.16 16.15
N LYS A 156 3.34 -19.92 17.16
CA LYS A 156 2.45 -20.32 18.27
C LYS A 156 1.98 -19.12 19.08
N THR A 157 2.84 -18.13 19.29
CA THR A 157 2.49 -16.86 19.93
C THR A 157 1.45 -16.09 19.10
N GLU A 158 1.60 -16.07 17.78
CA GLU A 158 0.63 -15.42 16.88
C GLU A 158 -0.73 -16.14 16.89
N LEU A 159 -0.75 -17.48 16.93
CA LEU A 159 -1.99 -18.25 17.10
C LEU A 159 -2.65 -17.97 18.45
N ASN A 160 -1.87 -17.88 19.53
CA ASN A 160 -2.38 -17.55 20.86
C ASN A 160 -2.98 -16.14 20.88
N LEU A 161 -2.38 -15.19 20.17
CA LEU A 161 -2.93 -13.85 20.01
C LEU A 161 -4.28 -13.90 19.28
N LEU A 162 -4.36 -14.55 18.12
CA LEU A 162 -5.60 -14.70 17.37
C LEU A 162 -6.69 -15.37 18.22
N LYS A 163 -6.31 -16.39 19.00
CA LYS A 163 -7.20 -17.03 19.97
C LYS A 163 -7.70 -16.06 21.03
N SER A 164 -6.81 -15.22 21.57
CA SER A 164 -7.18 -14.22 22.58
C SER A 164 -8.16 -13.18 22.04
N ILE A 165 -7.99 -12.77 20.78
CA ILE A 165 -8.88 -11.83 20.09
C ILE A 165 -10.24 -12.51 19.88
N ARG A 166 -10.27 -13.74 19.36
CA ARG A 166 -11.52 -14.49 19.14
C ARG A 166 -12.26 -14.90 20.41
N LYS A 167 -11.59 -14.88 21.56
CA LYS A 167 -12.24 -15.05 22.87
C LYS A 167 -13.06 -13.82 23.27
N GLU A 168 -12.64 -12.63 22.87
CA GLU A 168 -13.27 -11.36 23.23
C GLU A 168 -14.21 -10.84 22.12
N PHE A 169 -13.89 -11.11 20.86
CA PHE A 169 -14.62 -10.62 19.69
C PHE A 169 -14.92 -11.76 18.70
N SER A 170 -16.20 -11.98 18.43
CA SER A 170 -16.67 -12.94 17.44
C SER A 170 -16.35 -12.49 16.01
N ALA A 171 -16.61 -13.37 15.04
CA ALA A 171 -16.47 -13.04 13.62
C ALA A 171 -17.48 -11.99 13.14
N THR A 172 -18.62 -11.84 13.83
CA THR A 172 -19.61 -10.80 13.54
C THR A 172 -19.26 -9.46 14.18
N ASP A 173 -18.46 -9.46 15.25
CA ASP A 173 -18.00 -8.22 15.90
C ASP A 173 -16.88 -7.56 15.08
N ILE A 174 -15.89 -8.36 14.66
CA ILE A 174 -14.76 -7.89 13.84
C ILE A 174 -14.33 -8.91 12.79
N GLU A 175 -14.14 -8.43 11.56
CA GLU A 175 -13.44 -9.16 10.51
C GLU A 175 -11.93 -9.15 10.79
N LEU A 176 -11.28 -10.32 10.72
CA LEU A 176 -9.84 -10.43 10.86
C LEU A 176 -9.21 -10.86 9.55
N ARG A 177 -8.19 -10.12 9.12
CA ARG A 177 -7.30 -10.48 8.01
C ARG A 177 -5.89 -10.62 8.55
N VAL A 178 -5.13 -11.56 8.01
CA VAL A 178 -3.72 -11.72 8.36
C VAL A 178 -2.84 -11.54 7.13
N ASP A 179 -1.61 -11.12 7.35
CA ASP A 179 -0.62 -10.92 6.30
C ASP A 179 0.72 -11.47 6.75
N ALA A 180 1.18 -12.51 6.06
CA ALA A 180 2.41 -13.20 6.38
C ALA A 180 3.63 -12.64 5.64
N ASN A 181 3.47 -11.75 4.66
CA ASN A 181 4.57 -11.16 3.87
C ASN A 181 5.62 -12.19 3.40
N GLY A 182 5.17 -13.37 2.99
CA GLY A 182 5.99 -14.47 2.51
C GLY A 182 6.82 -15.19 3.56
N ALA A 183 6.45 -15.09 4.84
CA ALA A 183 7.21 -15.64 5.95
C ALA A 183 7.18 -17.18 6.04
N PHE A 184 6.19 -17.85 5.45
CA PHE A 184 6.10 -19.31 5.55
C PHE A 184 6.94 -20.00 4.47
N LYS A 185 7.55 -21.13 4.81
CA LYS A 185 8.12 -22.04 3.81
C LYS A 185 6.98 -22.76 3.07
N PRO A 186 7.13 -23.08 1.78
CA PRO A 186 6.12 -23.86 1.05
C PRO A 186 5.75 -25.19 1.73
N SER A 187 6.72 -25.87 2.34
CA SER A 187 6.52 -27.15 3.01
C SER A 187 5.72 -27.06 4.32
N GLU A 188 5.66 -25.91 4.98
CA GLU A 188 4.90 -25.72 6.23
C GLU A 188 3.60 -24.93 6.02
N ALA A 189 3.43 -24.29 4.86
CA ALA A 189 2.33 -23.37 4.60
C ALA A 189 0.96 -24.04 4.82
N LEU A 190 0.74 -25.23 4.28
CA LEU A 190 -0.54 -25.94 4.41
C LEU A 190 -0.90 -26.23 5.87
N GLU A 191 0.06 -26.69 6.69
CA GLU A 191 -0.19 -26.98 8.11
C GLU A 191 -0.42 -25.71 8.94
N LYS A 192 0.25 -24.60 8.59
CA LYS A 192 -0.03 -23.29 9.20
C LYS A 192 -1.42 -22.78 8.81
N LEU A 193 -1.81 -22.93 7.54
CA LEU A 193 -3.12 -22.52 7.03
C LEU A 193 -4.27 -23.30 7.70
N LYS A 194 -4.11 -24.61 7.89
CA LYS A 194 -5.05 -25.45 8.65
C LYS A 194 -5.24 -24.98 10.09
N GLN A 195 -4.18 -24.52 10.74
CA GLN A 195 -4.29 -23.96 12.10
C GLN A 195 -4.98 -22.59 12.10
N LEU A 196 -4.68 -21.75 11.09
CA LEU A 196 -5.29 -20.43 10.95
C LEU A 196 -6.78 -20.48 10.63
N SER A 197 -7.26 -21.51 9.93
CA SER A 197 -8.68 -21.66 9.60
C SER A 197 -9.59 -21.80 10.83
N ALA A 198 -9.04 -22.19 11.98
CA ALA A 198 -9.79 -22.26 13.24
C ALA A 198 -10.24 -20.89 13.78
N PHE A 199 -9.70 -19.78 13.26
CA PHE A 199 -9.96 -18.43 13.78
C PHE A 199 -10.95 -17.60 12.94
N ASN A 200 -11.58 -18.21 11.94
CA ASN A 200 -12.55 -17.55 11.06
C ASN A 200 -11.99 -16.23 10.50
N LEU A 201 -10.82 -16.35 9.86
CA LEU A 201 -10.15 -15.24 9.18
C LEU A 201 -10.80 -15.05 7.81
N HIS A 202 -11.00 -13.81 7.39
CA HIS A 202 -11.49 -13.51 6.05
C HIS A 202 -10.46 -13.87 4.98
N SER A 203 -9.20 -13.53 5.23
CA SER A 203 -8.12 -13.79 4.27
C SER A 203 -6.75 -13.85 4.95
N ILE A 204 -5.83 -14.56 4.30
CA ILE A 204 -4.39 -14.48 4.53
C ILE A 204 -3.71 -13.95 3.27
N GLU A 205 -2.92 -12.90 3.43
CA GLU A 205 -2.12 -12.29 2.38
C GLU A 205 -0.71 -12.90 2.36
N GLN A 206 -0.26 -13.28 1.16
CA GLN A 206 1.09 -13.74 0.84
C GLN A 206 1.70 -14.69 1.90
N PRO A 207 1.18 -15.93 2.07
CA PRO A 207 1.74 -16.89 3.03
C PRO A 207 3.21 -17.22 2.74
N ILE A 208 3.57 -17.38 1.47
CA ILE A 208 4.90 -17.78 0.99
C ILE A 208 5.53 -16.67 0.14
N LYS A 209 6.86 -16.71 -0.06
CA LYS A 209 7.56 -15.74 -0.91
C LYS A 209 7.01 -15.77 -2.34
N ALA A 210 6.99 -14.59 -2.97
CA ALA A 210 6.72 -14.43 -4.40
C ALA A 210 7.84 -15.06 -5.24
#